data_AF-A0AAE0VE41-F1
#
_entry.id   AF-A0AAE0VE41-F1
#
_cell.length_a   1.000
_cell.length_b   1.000
_cell.length_c   1.000
_cell.angle_alpha   90.00
_cell.angle_beta   90.00
_cell.angle_gamma   90.00
#
_symmetry.space_group_name_H-M   'P 1'
#
loop_
_entity.id
_entity.type
_entity.pdbx_description
1 polymer ?
#
loop_
_entity_poly.entity_id
_entity_poly.type
_entity_poly.pdbx_seq_one_letter_code
_entity_poly.pdbx_strand_id
1 'polypeptide(L)'
;MKYFAVVLGLAVAFTLGLLGIMHSRKNLVIQLIKTKHFENVKNKVTSDVLKEFQSNIAEANIRLEQTEKECQKLTAELKGAQEAASGKKAELKTCNSDLSHIKDEIGSLEAESSKSNTEFQNTKSSLNKQINNLKKELEKRSTVCDYIIKNSVEGMKLCGIVPVLQAEQKPEAAKAA
;
A
#
# COMPACT_ATOMS: atom_id res chain seq x y z
N MET A 1 -114.78 2.19 -63.02
CA MET A 1 -113.82 3.24 -62.59
C MET A 1 -113.39 3.16 -61.12
N LYS A 2 -114.22 2.71 -60.16
CA LYS A 2 -113.87 2.68 -58.72
C LYS A 2 -112.67 1.78 -58.34
N TYR A 3 -112.52 0.61 -58.98
CA TYR A 3 -111.40 -0.31 -58.70
C TYR A 3 -110.02 0.23 -59.11
N PHE A 4 -109.94 0.97 -60.22
CA PHE A 4 -108.69 1.57 -60.69
C PHE A 4 -108.13 2.59 -59.69
N ALA A 5 -108.99 3.41 -59.07
CA ALA A 5 -108.57 4.38 -58.06
C ALA A 5 -108.02 3.72 -56.78
N VAL A 6 -108.61 2.59 -56.36
CA VAL A 6 -108.16 1.84 -55.18
C VAL A 6 -106.80 1.17 -55.42
N VAL A 7 -106.59 0.57 -56.59
CA VAL A 7 -105.32 -0.06 -56.96
C VAL A 7 -104.19 0.98 -57.06
N LEU A 8 -104.49 2.17 -57.61
CA LEU A 8 -103.51 3.26 -57.71
C LEU A 8 -103.12 3.80 -56.33
N GLY A 9 -104.08 3.95 -55.41
CA GLY A 9 -103.80 4.35 -54.03
C GLY A 9 -102.91 3.35 -53.28
N LEU A 10 -103.16 2.05 -53.44
CA LEU A 10 -102.33 0.98 -52.86
C LEU A 10 -100.91 0.98 -53.43
N ALA A 11 -100.76 1.19 -54.75
CA ALA A 11 -99.45 1.26 -55.38
C ALA A 11 -98.61 2.44 -54.84
N VAL A 12 -99.22 3.62 -54.65
CA VAL A 12 -98.55 4.79 -54.08
C VAL A 12 -98.18 4.57 -52.61
N ALA A 13 -99.05 3.93 -51.82
CA ALA A 13 -98.72 3.59 -50.43
C ALA A 13 -97.53 2.62 -50.34
N PHE A 14 -97.46 1.63 -51.24
CA PHE A 14 -96.34 0.68 -51.30
C PHE A 14 -95.02 1.35 -51.68
N THR A 15 -95.00 2.26 -52.66
CA THR A 15 -93.76 2.96 -53.05
C THR A 15 -93.22 3.87 -51.95
N LEU A 16 -94.11 4.57 -51.23
CA LEU A 16 -93.74 5.38 -50.05
C LEU A 16 -93.23 4.51 -48.90
N GLY A 17 -93.86 3.36 -48.63
CA GLY A 17 -93.39 2.40 -47.63
C GLY A 17 -91.98 1.88 -47.93
N LEU A 18 -91.71 1.52 -49.19
CA LEU A 18 -90.39 1.06 -49.62
C LEU A 18 -89.32 2.15 -49.51
N LEU A 19 -89.64 3.40 -49.85
CA LEU A 19 -88.75 4.55 -49.68
C LEU A 19 -88.40 4.78 -48.20
N GLY A 20 -89.38 4.69 -47.30
CA GLY A 20 -89.17 4.79 -45.86
C GLY A 20 -88.23 3.69 -45.32
N ILE A 21 -88.43 2.44 -45.75
CA ILE A 21 -87.55 1.32 -45.36
C ILE A 21 -86.14 1.52 -45.91
N MET A 22 -86.00 1.94 -47.17
CA MET A 22 -84.68 2.22 -47.77
C MET A 22 -83.95 3.34 -47.02
N HIS A 23 -84.64 4.42 -46.64
CA HIS A 23 -84.03 5.53 -45.90
C HIS A 23 -83.60 5.09 -44.49
N SER A 24 -84.45 4.33 -43.78
CA SER A 24 -84.12 3.76 -42.47
C SER A 24 -82.90 2.82 -42.53
N ARG A 25 -82.85 1.94 -43.53
CA ARG A 25 -81.69 1.04 -43.75
C ARG A 25 -80.42 1.81 -44.07
N LYS A 26 -80.49 2.87 -44.89
CA LYS A 26 -79.32 3.72 -45.17
C LYS A 26 -78.77 4.35 -43.90
N ASN A 27 -79.64 4.84 -43.01
CA ASN A 27 -79.21 5.43 -41.75
C ASN A 27 -78.55 4.40 -40.82
N LEU A 28 -79.10 3.18 -40.75
CA LEU A 28 -78.48 2.06 -40.01
C LEU A 28 -77.11 1.68 -40.58
N VAL A 29 -76.96 1.62 -41.91
CA VAL A 29 -75.67 1.35 -42.56
C VAL A 29 -74.65 2.44 -42.23
N ILE A 30 -75.05 3.72 -42.26
CA ILE A 30 -74.17 4.83 -41.88
C ILE A 30 -73.72 4.70 -40.42
N GLN A 31 -74.62 4.35 -39.50
CA GLN A 31 -74.28 4.14 -38.09
C GLN A 31 -73.32 2.96 -37.92
N LEU A 32 -73.57 1.83 -38.58
CA LEU A 32 -72.68 0.67 -38.53
C LEU A 32 -71.30 0.97 -39.09
N ILE A 33 -71.19 1.73 -40.18
CA ILE A 33 -69.90 2.16 -40.74
C ILE A 33 -69.13 3.01 -39.74
N LYS A 34 -69.81 3.95 -39.05
CA LYS A 34 -69.17 4.78 -38.02
C LYS A 34 -68.67 3.95 -36.84
N THR A 35 -69.49 3.04 -36.33
CA THR A 35 -69.09 2.17 -35.22
C THR A 35 -67.92 1.28 -35.61
N LYS A 36 -67.97 0.65 -36.79
CA LYS A 36 -66.88 -0.18 -37.30
C LYS A 36 -65.58 0.61 -37.49
N HIS A 37 -65.68 1.84 -37.99
CA HIS A 37 -64.50 2.70 -38.13
C HIS A 37 -63.93 3.06 -36.76
N PHE A 38 -64.78 3.42 -35.79
CA PHE A 38 -64.33 3.75 -34.45
C PHE A 38 -63.66 2.57 -33.75
N GLU A 39 -64.26 1.37 -33.85
CA GLU A 39 -63.66 0.13 -33.33
C GLU A 39 -62.33 -0.19 -34.00
N ASN A 40 -62.23 -0.02 -35.32
CA ASN A 40 -60.99 -0.26 -36.04
C ASN A 40 -59.87 0.71 -35.61
N VAL A 41 -60.19 2.00 -35.48
CA VAL A 41 -59.23 3.01 -34.99
C VAL A 41 -58.82 2.69 -33.56
N LYS A 42 -59.77 2.39 -32.68
CA LYS A 42 -59.50 2.00 -31.30
C LYS A 42 -58.57 0.79 -31.24
N ASN A 43 -58.87 -0.28 -31.99
CA ASN A 43 -58.05 -1.48 -32.01
C ASN A 43 -56.64 -1.21 -32.53
N LYS A 44 -56.51 -0.36 -33.56
CA LYS A 44 -55.20 0.05 -34.08
C LYS A 44 -54.39 0.82 -33.03
N VAL A 45 -54.99 1.84 -32.41
CA VAL A 45 -54.32 2.63 -31.36
C VAL A 45 -53.95 1.75 -30.18
N THR A 46 -54.84 0.88 -29.72
CA THR A 46 -54.54 -0.06 -28.63
C THR A 46 -53.41 -1.02 -29.00
N SER A 47 -53.38 -1.52 -30.24
CA SER A 47 -52.29 -2.38 -30.72
C SER A 47 -50.97 -1.63 -30.81
N ASP A 48 -50.97 -0.38 -31.25
CA ASP A 48 -49.75 0.43 -31.40
C ASP A 48 -49.18 0.76 -30.01
N VAL A 49 -50.04 1.21 -29.08
CA VAL A 49 -49.66 1.44 -27.68
C VAL A 49 -49.14 0.17 -27.00
N LEU A 50 -49.77 -0.99 -27.25
CA LEU A 50 -49.30 -2.27 -26.69
C LEU A 50 -47.90 -2.65 -27.21
N LYS A 51 -47.63 -2.41 -28.50
CA LYS A 51 -46.29 -2.62 -29.08
C LYS A 51 -45.26 -1.69 -28.46
N GLU A 52 -45.60 -0.42 -28.25
CA GLU A 52 -44.72 0.54 -27.58
C GLU A 52 -44.41 0.10 -26.14
N PHE A 53 -45.42 -0.33 -25.38
CA PHE A 53 -45.20 -0.89 -24.04
C PHE A 53 -44.29 -2.12 -24.07
N GLN A 54 -44.52 -3.05 -25.01
CA GLN A 54 -43.68 -4.24 -25.13
C GLN A 54 -42.23 -3.88 -25.49
N SER A 55 -42.04 -2.91 -26.38
CA SER A 55 -40.72 -2.38 -26.73
C SER A 55 -40.03 -1.74 -25.54
N ASN A 56 -40.75 -0.90 -24.77
CA ASN A 56 -40.22 -0.25 -23.58
C ASN A 56 -39.83 -1.25 -22.49
N ILE A 57 -40.61 -2.32 -22.31
CA ILE A 57 -40.27 -3.41 -21.39
C ILE A 57 -39.00 -4.13 -21.85
N ALA A 58 -38.88 -4.43 -23.14
CA ALA A 58 -37.69 -5.08 -23.69
C ALA A 58 -36.44 -4.20 -23.50
N GLU A 59 -36.54 -2.90 -23.79
CA GLU A 59 -35.43 -1.96 -23.58
C GLU A 59 -35.06 -1.81 -22.11
N ALA A 60 -36.06 -1.72 -21.22
CA ALA A 60 -35.83 -1.66 -19.78
C ALA A 60 -35.12 -2.93 -19.26
N ASN A 61 -35.51 -4.11 -19.73
CA ASN A 61 -34.85 -5.36 -19.37
C ASN A 61 -33.40 -5.40 -19.85
N ILE A 62 -33.12 -4.96 -21.08
CA ILE A 62 -31.75 -4.87 -21.59
C ILE A 62 -30.90 -3.94 -20.72
N ARG A 63 -31.44 -2.77 -20.35
CA ARG A 63 -30.74 -1.83 -19.47
C ARG A 63 -30.50 -2.42 -18.08
N LEU A 64 -31.48 -3.13 -17.52
CA LEU A 64 -31.34 -3.82 -16.24
C LEU A 64 -30.23 -4.88 -16.29
N GLU A 65 -30.21 -5.73 -17.33
CA GLU A 65 -29.15 -6.74 -17.50
C GLU A 65 -27.76 -6.10 -17.66
N GLN A 66 -27.67 -5.00 -18.39
CA GLN A 66 -26.41 -4.25 -18.53
C GLN A 66 -25.95 -3.67 -17.20
N THR A 67 -26.84 -3.00 -16.47
CA THR A 67 -26.54 -2.45 -15.14
C THR A 67 -26.17 -3.55 -14.14
N GLU A 68 -26.84 -4.70 -14.18
CA GLU A 68 -26.50 -5.83 -13.32
C GLU A 68 -25.08 -6.34 -13.61
N LYS A 69 -24.71 -6.49 -14.89
CA LYS A 69 -23.35 -6.88 -15.29
C LYS A 69 -22.31 -5.86 -14.84
N GLU A 70 -22.59 -4.57 -14.97
CA GLU A 70 -21.71 -3.51 -14.49
C GLU A 70 -21.55 -3.54 -12.97
N CYS A 71 -22.65 -3.71 -12.23
CA CYS A 71 -22.63 -3.87 -10.77
C CYS A 71 -21.81 -5.10 -10.34
N GLN A 72 -21.97 -6.23 -11.02
CA GLN A 72 -21.18 -7.45 -10.74
C GLN A 72 -19.69 -7.21 -11.00
N LYS A 73 -19.34 -6.56 -12.11
CA LYS A 73 -17.96 -6.20 -12.45
C LYS A 73 -17.35 -5.27 -11.40
N LEU A 74 -18.03 -4.18 -11.07
CA LEU A 74 -17.58 -3.22 -10.04
C LEU A 74 -17.44 -3.88 -8.67
N THR A 75 -18.33 -4.80 -8.33
CA THR A 75 -18.24 -5.57 -7.07
C THR A 75 -17.00 -6.45 -7.05
N ALA A 76 -16.66 -7.10 -8.17
CA ALA A 76 -15.45 -7.91 -8.28
C ALA A 76 -14.17 -7.03 -8.20
N GLU A 77 -14.17 -5.89 -8.89
CA GLU A 77 -13.06 -4.92 -8.82
C GLU A 77 -12.86 -4.37 -7.40
N LEU A 78 -13.96 -4.04 -6.70
CA LEU A 78 -13.91 -3.56 -5.32
C LEU A 78 -13.31 -4.62 -4.38
N LYS A 79 -13.71 -5.89 -4.53
CA LYS A 79 -13.13 -7.00 -3.75
C LYS A 79 -11.63 -7.13 -4.01
N GLY A 80 -11.22 -7.12 -5.28
CA GLY A 80 -9.81 -7.17 -5.64
C GLY A 80 -9.00 -5.99 -5.07
N ALA A 81 -9.55 -4.78 -5.15
CA ALA A 81 -8.94 -3.59 -4.56
C ALA A 81 -8.84 -3.67 -3.02
N GLN A 82 -9.87 -4.20 -2.35
CA GLN A 82 -9.88 -4.40 -0.91
C GLN A 82 -8.84 -5.44 -0.48
N GLU A 83 -8.74 -6.56 -1.19
CA GLU A 83 -7.72 -7.58 -0.96
C GLU A 83 -6.31 -7.02 -1.15
N ALA A 84 -6.07 -6.31 -2.25
CA ALA A 84 -4.79 -5.65 -2.51
C ALA A 84 -4.43 -4.62 -1.42
N ALA A 85 -5.39 -3.80 -1.00
CA ALA A 85 -5.18 -2.84 0.09
C ALA A 85 -4.88 -3.54 1.43
N SER A 86 -5.54 -4.66 1.71
CA SER A 86 -5.27 -5.45 2.92
C SER A 86 -3.87 -6.08 2.89
N GLY A 87 -3.43 -6.60 1.74
CA GLY A 87 -2.08 -7.12 1.54
C GLY A 87 -1.02 -6.04 1.73
N LYS A 88 -1.20 -4.87 1.10
CA LYS A 88 -0.30 -3.72 1.27
C LYS A 88 -0.23 -3.23 2.72
N LYS A 89 -1.34 -3.26 3.45
CA LYS A 89 -1.36 -2.92 4.87
C LYS A 89 -0.58 -3.93 5.72
N ALA A 90 -0.63 -5.21 5.38
CA ALA A 90 0.15 -6.25 6.06
C ALA A 90 1.66 -6.12 5.78
N GLU A 91 2.02 -5.85 4.51
CA GLU A 91 3.41 -5.55 4.11
C GLU A 91 3.95 -4.33 4.88
N LEU A 92 3.16 -3.25 4.96
CA LEU A 92 3.58 -2.03 5.66
C LEU A 92 3.77 -2.28 7.17
N LYS A 93 2.90 -3.07 7.81
CA LYS A 93 3.08 -3.46 9.20
C LYS A 93 4.37 -4.25 9.41
N THR A 94 4.68 -5.17 8.50
CA THR A 94 5.91 -5.98 8.55
C THR A 94 7.13 -5.09 8.41
N CYS A 95 7.16 -4.24 7.37
CA CYS A 95 8.24 -3.28 7.15
C CYS A 95 8.47 -2.36 8.35
N ASN A 96 7.40 -1.90 9.02
CA ASN A 96 7.52 -1.04 10.18
C ASN A 96 8.05 -1.80 11.42
N SER A 97 7.69 -3.07 11.56
CA SER A 97 8.26 -3.97 12.57
C SER A 97 9.75 -4.19 12.33
N ASP A 98 10.14 -4.48 11.09
CA ASP A 98 11.53 -4.69 10.70
C ASP A 98 12.36 -3.42 10.93
N LEU A 99 11.81 -2.25 10.60
CA LEU A 99 12.46 -0.96 10.86
C LEU A 99 12.68 -0.71 12.36
N SER A 100 11.72 -1.10 13.21
CA SER A 100 11.90 -1.02 14.66
C SER A 100 13.03 -1.95 15.12
N HIS A 101 13.04 -3.19 14.63
CA HIS A 101 14.08 -4.17 14.98
C HIS A 101 15.48 -3.69 14.57
N ILE A 102 15.63 -3.20 13.34
CA ILE A 102 16.89 -2.65 12.83
C ILE A 102 17.34 -1.47 13.70
N LYS A 103 16.41 -0.59 14.11
CA LYS A 103 16.73 0.54 14.97
C LYS A 103 17.24 0.09 16.34
N ASP A 104 16.63 -0.94 16.92
CA ASP A 104 17.04 -1.50 18.20
C ASP A 104 18.41 -2.19 18.08
N GLU A 105 18.66 -2.93 17.00
CA GLU A 105 19.96 -3.53 16.69
C GLU A 105 21.07 -2.48 16.54
N ILE A 106 20.81 -1.39 15.79
CA ILE A 106 21.76 -0.28 15.65
C ILE A 106 22.09 0.32 17.02
N GLY A 107 21.08 0.56 17.86
CA GLY A 107 21.30 1.09 19.21
C GLY A 107 22.14 0.14 20.08
N SER A 108 21.90 -1.17 19.97
CA SER A 108 22.71 -2.19 20.66
C SER A 108 24.15 -2.20 20.16
N LEU A 109 24.36 -2.14 18.84
CA LEU A 109 25.69 -2.14 18.22
C LEU A 109 26.48 -0.88 18.59
N GLU A 110 25.83 0.29 18.62
CA GLU A 110 26.44 1.54 19.07
C GLU A 110 26.87 1.46 20.54
N ALA A 111 26.03 0.89 21.41
CA ALA A 111 26.36 0.69 22.82
C ALA A 111 27.55 -0.26 22.99
N GLU A 112 27.58 -1.38 22.25
CA GLU A 112 28.68 -2.35 22.28
C GLU A 112 29.98 -1.74 21.75
N SER A 113 29.92 -0.99 20.65
CA SER A 113 31.06 -0.27 20.09
C SER A 113 31.63 0.76 21.07
N SER A 114 30.76 1.54 21.72
CA SER A 114 31.15 2.50 22.75
C SER A 114 31.85 1.81 23.93
N LYS A 115 31.26 0.72 24.44
CA LYS A 115 31.85 -0.09 25.52
C LYS A 115 33.21 -0.65 25.13
N SER A 116 33.32 -1.27 23.95
CA SER A 116 34.57 -1.83 23.43
C SER A 116 35.64 -0.75 23.27
N ASN A 117 35.29 0.45 22.80
CA ASN A 117 36.23 1.57 22.70
C ASN A 117 36.70 2.03 24.10
N THR A 118 35.80 2.11 25.08
CA THR A 118 36.19 2.42 26.47
C THR A 118 37.14 1.36 27.04
N GLU A 119 36.84 0.07 26.86
CA GLU A 119 37.72 -1.03 27.30
C GLU A 119 39.10 -0.99 26.63
N PHE A 120 39.14 -0.68 25.33
CA PHE A 120 40.38 -0.50 24.59
C PHE A 120 41.22 0.66 25.15
N GLN A 121 40.61 1.83 25.38
CA GLN A 121 41.32 2.99 25.95
C GLN A 121 41.85 2.70 27.36
N ASN A 122 41.06 2.00 28.18
CA ASN A 122 41.48 1.59 29.53
C ASN A 122 42.66 0.63 29.48
N THR A 123 42.61 -0.38 28.61
CA THR A 123 43.70 -1.34 28.39
C THR A 123 44.96 -0.65 27.89
N LYS A 124 44.83 0.24 26.90
CA LYS A 124 45.94 1.05 26.37
C LYS A 124 46.59 1.91 27.45
N SER A 125 45.78 2.57 28.29
CA SER A 125 46.28 3.38 29.41
C SER A 125 47.01 2.52 30.45
N SER A 126 46.46 1.35 30.79
CA SER A 126 47.09 0.39 31.70
C SER A 126 48.44 -0.12 31.16
N LEU A 127 48.50 -0.52 29.89
CA LEU A 127 49.72 -0.96 29.24
C LEU A 127 50.77 0.15 29.20
N ASN A 128 50.38 1.38 28.86
CA ASN A 128 51.30 2.52 28.90
C ASN A 128 51.84 2.81 30.30
N LYS A 129 51.02 2.67 31.36
CA LYS A 129 51.48 2.79 32.75
C LYS A 129 52.50 1.70 33.08
N GLN A 130 52.25 0.46 32.68
CA GLN A 130 53.20 -0.65 32.87
C GLN A 130 54.52 -0.37 32.15
N ILE A 131 54.48 0.00 30.86
CA ILE A 131 55.67 0.36 30.09
C ILE A 131 56.47 1.47 30.78
N ASN A 132 55.81 2.54 31.24
CA ASN A 132 56.48 3.64 31.94
C ASN A 132 57.07 3.21 33.29
N ASN A 133 56.40 2.33 34.03
CA ASN A 133 56.92 1.79 35.28
C ASN A 133 58.14 0.89 35.04
N LEU A 134 58.07 -0.02 34.08
CA LEU A 134 59.20 -0.87 33.66
C LEU A 134 60.39 -0.02 33.20
N LYS A 135 60.16 1.06 32.44
CA LYS A 135 61.21 1.98 32.03
C LYS A 135 61.87 2.67 33.23
N LYS A 136 61.08 3.12 34.22
CA LYS A 136 61.61 3.68 35.47
C LYS A 136 62.37 2.66 36.31
N GLU A 137 61.93 1.40 36.33
CA GLU A 137 62.65 0.31 37.02
C GLU A 137 63.97 -0.03 36.32
N LEU A 138 64.03 0.05 34.99
CA LEU A 138 65.27 -0.08 34.21
C LEU A 138 66.24 1.09 34.45
N GLU A 139 65.72 2.31 34.59
CA GLU A 139 66.53 3.51 34.90
C GLU A 139 67.04 3.50 36.35
N LYS A 140 66.33 2.84 37.28
CA LYS A 140 66.84 2.59 38.63
C LYS A 140 67.90 1.50 38.56
N ARG A 141 69.07 1.76 39.16
CA ARG A 141 70.13 0.76 39.33
C ARG A 141 69.53 -0.50 39.96
N SER A 142 69.64 -1.64 39.25
CA SER A 142 69.09 -2.92 39.72
C SER A 142 69.65 -3.24 41.11
N THR A 143 68.81 -3.67 42.05
CA THR A 143 69.26 -4.08 43.39
C THR A 143 70.24 -5.26 43.33
N VAL A 144 70.25 -6.01 42.23
CA VAL A 144 71.26 -7.05 41.95
C VAL A 144 72.65 -6.44 41.77
N CYS A 145 72.75 -5.20 41.28
CA CYS A 145 74.01 -4.46 41.14
C CYS A 145 74.65 -4.06 42.48
N ASP A 146 73.93 -4.17 43.61
CA ASP A 146 74.48 -3.96 44.94
C ASP A 146 75.21 -5.21 45.48
N TYR A 147 74.92 -6.39 44.91
CA TYR A 147 75.55 -7.66 45.29
C TYR A 147 76.70 -8.08 44.36
N ILE A 148 76.97 -7.31 43.30
CA ILE A 148 78.10 -7.58 42.41
C ILE A 148 79.40 -7.21 43.13
N ILE A 149 80.33 -8.17 43.16
CA ILE A 149 81.67 -8.01 43.73
C ILE A 149 82.36 -6.83 43.03
N LYS A 150 82.76 -5.81 43.80
CA LYS A 150 83.40 -4.57 43.33
C LYS A 150 84.78 -4.78 42.63
N ASN A 151 85.14 -6.01 42.31
CA ASN A 151 86.42 -6.40 41.74
C ASN A 151 86.26 -7.06 40.35
N SER A 152 85.02 -7.31 39.89
CA SER A 152 84.75 -7.84 38.54
C SER A 152 84.42 -6.71 37.57
N VAL A 153 85.25 -6.57 36.55
CA VAL A 153 85.15 -5.53 35.52
C VAL A 153 83.91 -5.73 34.63
N GLU A 154 83.51 -6.98 34.38
CA GLU A 154 82.28 -7.29 33.63
C GLU A 154 81.01 -6.91 34.40
N GLY A 155 80.96 -7.19 35.71
CA GLY A 155 79.80 -6.88 36.54
C GLY A 155 79.58 -5.37 36.75
N MET A 156 80.66 -4.59 36.81
CA MET A 156 80.58 -3.12 36.90
C MET A 156 80.05 -2.47 35.62
N LYS A 157 80.43 -2.99 34.45
CA LYS A 157 79.95 -2.50 33.14
C LYS A 157 78.47 -2.75 32.92
N LEU A 158 77.95 -3.89 33.39
CA LEU A 158 76.51 -4.22 33.31
C LEU A 158 75.62 -3.33 34.19
N CYS A 159 76.21 -2.64 35.16
CA CYS A 159 75.50 -1.80 36.15
C CYS A 159 75.82 -0.30 36.05
N GLY A 160 76.53 0.12 34.99
CA GLY A 160 76.81 1.53 34.71
C GLY A 160 77.73 2.22 35.73
N ILE A 161 78.48 1.47 36.55
CA ILE A 161 79.38 2.03 37.55
C ILE A 161 80.70 2.40 36.85
N VAL A 162 81.02 3.71 36.78
CA VAL A 162 82.35 4.16 36.36
C VAL A 162 83.32 3.90 37.52
N PRO A 163 84.37 3.08 37.35
CA PRO A 163 85.32 2.80 38.41
C PRO A 163 86.09 4.08 38.77
N VAL A 164 85.89 4.58 39.99
CA VAL A 164 86.79 5.56 40.59
C VAL A 164 88.05 4.80 40.99
N LEU A 165 89.09 4.95 40.18
CA LEU A 165 90.45 4.58 40.57
C LEU A 165 90.84 5.47 41.77
N GLN A 166 90.81 4.89 42.96
CA GLN A 166 91.55 5.43 44.10
C GLN A 166 93.04 5.26 43.79
N ALA A 167 93.74 6.37 43.55
CA ALA A 167 95.19 6.38 43.53
C ALA A 167 95.70 6.64 44.96
N GLU A 168 96.49 5.67 45.43
CA GLU A 168 97.13 5.57 46.74
C GLU A 168 98.09 6.73 47.09
N GLN A 169 98.33 6.86 48.40
CA GLN A 169 99.23 7.80 49.06
C GLN A 169 100.72 7.44 48.97
N LYS A 170 101.55 8.50 48.86
CA LYS A 170 102.95 8.72 49.33
C LYS A 170 104.10 7.93 48.66
N PRO A 171 105.37 8.44 48.62
CA PRO A 171 106.00 9.31 49.62
C PRO A 171 106.84 10.52 49.10
N GLU A 172 107.41 11.19 50.10
CA GLU A 172 108.10 12.47 50.23
C GLU A 172 109.61 12.40 49.92
N ALA A 173 110.20 13.41 49.26
CA ALA A 173 111.59 13.89 49.49
C ALA A 173 111.94 15.18 48.72
N ALA A 174 112.05 16.28 49.47
CA ALA A 174 113.03 17.37 49.50
C ALA A 174 113.86 17.87 48.27
N LYS A 175 113.79 19.21 48.13
CA LYS A 175 114.85 20.26 48.00
C LYS A 175 115.46 20.68 46.63
N ALA A 176 115.30 22.00 46.41
CA ALA A 176 116.29 23.03 46.04
C ALA A 176 116.76 23.19 44.58
N ALA A 177 116.35 24.31 43.95
CA ALA A 177 117.21 25.42 43.52
C ALA A 177 116.32 26.63 43.18
#